data_AF-A0A832M679-F1
#
_entry.id   AF-A0A832M679-F1
#
_cell.length_a   1.000
_cell.length_b   1.000
_cell.length_c   1.000
_cell.angle_alpha   90.00
_cell.angle_beta   90.00
_cell.angle_gamma   90.00
#
_symmetry.space_group_name_H-M   'P 1'
#
loop_
_entity.id
_entity.type
_entity.pdbx_description
1 polymer ?
#
loop_
_entity_poly.entity_id
_entity_poly.type
_entity_poly.pdbx_seq_one_letter_code
_entity_poly.pdbx_strand_id
1 'polypeptide(L)'
;MDVGHADDFAEFFPFVQKSPRLERLKLHRTNFTEAQFAQILATLPNLKVLEIKPSGNTPGQNWSHTSLKLIAQHPNIDILRLIQKDALPLPWAGGLEHLVAAKNLKTFSFPNAGYEIKGIEDRMVTPEDLAKLQAARPDLKINPPGKPADHYAHTNPAPYDWEIGPR
;
A
#
# COMPACT_ATOMS: atom_id res chain seq x y z
N MET A 1 -19.21 1.59 -9.31
CA MET A 1 -19.47 0.39 -10.13
C MET A 1 -18.81 -0.75 -9.36
N ASP A 2 -19.58 -1.75 -8.95
CA ASP A 2 -19.09 -2.89 -8.14
C ASP A 2 -18.90 -4.07 -9.09
N VAL A 3 -17.71 -4.67 -9.11
CA VAL A 3 -17.29 -5.61 -10.16
C VAL A 3 -16.63 -6.86 -9.56
N GLY A 4 -17.46 -7.82 -9.16
CA GLY A 4 -17.06 -9.23 -9.10
C GLY A 4 -16.11 -9.64 -7.98
N HIS A 5 -15.88 -10.95 -7.87
CA HIS A 5 -15.09 -11.58 -6.82
C HIS A 5 -13.63 -11.12 -6.87
N ALA A 6 -13.30 -10.23 -5.94
CA ALA A 6 -12.23 -9.26 -6.05
C ALA A 6 -10.84 -9.74 -5.60
N ASP A 7 -10.49 -10.97 -5.97
CA ASP A 7 -9.14 -11.53 -5.84
C ASP A 7 -8.64 -12.23 -7.12
N ASP A 8 -9.44 -12.27 -8.20
CA ASP A 8 -9.03 -12.86 -9.47
C ASP A 8 -8.26 -11.88 -10.37
N PHE A 9 -6.96 -12.17 -10.55
CA PHE A 9 -6.09 -11.41 -11.43
C PHE A 9 -6.50 -11.51 -12.91
N ALA A 10 -7.04 -12.66 -13.34
CA ALA A 10 -7.42 -12.89 -14.74
C ALA A 10 -8.59 -12.00 -15.18
N GLU A 11 -9.47 -11.65 -14.24
CA GLU A 11 -10.57 -10.70 -14.49
C GLU A 11 -10.10 -9.25 -14.37
N PHE A 12 -9.26 -8.95 -13.37
CA PHE A 12 -8.81 -7.59 -13.09
C PHE A 12 -7.82 -7.06 -14.15
N PHE A 13 -6.81 -7.84 -14.51
CA PHE A 13 -5.71 -7.33 -15.33
C PHE A 13 -6.14 -6.82 -16.71
N PRO A 14 -7.08 -7.45 -17.45
CA PRO A 14 -7.62 -6.90 -18.69
C PRO A 14 -8.24 -5.50 -18.54
N PHE A 15 -8.83 -5.19 -17.38
CA PHE A 15 -9.34 -3.85 -17.10
C PHE A 15 -8.20 -2.84 -16.93
N VAL A 16 -7.15 -3.22 -16.20
CA VAL A 16 -5.94 -2.39 -16.02
C VAL A 16 -5.32 -2.05 -17.37
N GLN A 17 -5.19 -3.04 -18.26
CA GLN A 17 -4.65 -2.87 -19.61
C GLN A 17 -5.47 -1.90 -20.47
N LYS A 18 -6.79 -1.85 -20.28
CA LYS A 18 -7.70 -0.93 -20.98
C LYS A 18 -7.76 0.46 -20.33
N SER A 19 -7.14 0.64 -19.17
CA SER A 19 -7.24 1.84 -18.35
C SER A 19 -5.88 2.50 -18.05
N PRO A 20 -5.01 2.77 -19.04
CA PRO A 20 -3.64 3.26 -18.82
C PRO A 20 -3.56 4.69 -18.25
N ARG A 21 -4.69 5.39 -18.16
CA ARG A 21 -4.80 6.75 -17.61
C ARG A 21 -5.20 6.78 -16.13
N LEU A 22 -5.36 5.62 -15.50
CA LEU A 22 -5.76 5.52 -14.11
C LEU A 22 -4.70 6.16 -13.21
N GLU A 23 -5.12 7.12 -12.38
CA GLU A 23 -4.22 7.84 -11.47
C GLU A 23 -4.42 7.37 -10.01
N ARG A 24 -5.55 6.76 -9.69
CA ARG A 24 -5.93 6.39 -8.33
C ARG A 24 -6.47 4.96 -8.29
N LEU A 25 -5.71 4.07 -7.66
CA LEU A 25 -6.06 2.66 -7.53
C LEU A 25 -6.22 2.27 -6.06
N LYS A 26 -7.33 1.59 -5.75
CA LYS A 26 -7.51 0.89 -4.48
C LYS A 26 -7.64 -0.61 -4.70
N LEU A 27 -6.74 -1.36 -4.06
CA LEU A 27 -6.73 -2.82 -4.00
C LEU A 27 -7.15 -3.25 -2.60
N HIS A 28 -8.24 -4.00 -2.50
CA HIS A 28 -8.83 -4.40 -1.23
C HIS A 28 -9.00 -5.92 -1.18
N ARG A 29 -8.32 -6.52 -0.21
CA ARG A 29 -8.20 -7.95 0.07
C ARG A 29 -7.85 -8.81 -1.15
N THR A 30 -7.03 -8.28 -2.06
CA THR A 30 -6.55 -9.03 -3.23
C THR A 30 -5.49 -10.06 -2.82
N ASN A 31 -5.43 -11.18 -3.56
CA ASN A 31 -4.45 -12.25 -3.40
C ASN A 31 -3.36 -12.22 -4.47
N PHE A 32 -3.08 -11.04 -5.04
CA PHE A 32 -2.10 -10.91 -6.12
C PHE A 32 -0.68 -11.17 -5.63
N THR A 33 0.05 -12.00 -6.36
CA THR A 33 1.48 -12.23 -6.17
C THR A 33 2.31 -10.96 -6.45
N GLU A 34 3.56 -10.92 -5.97
CA GLU A 34 4.48 -9.81 -6.23
C GLU A 34 4.70 -9.59 -7.75
N ALA A 35 4.75 -10.68 -8.53
CA ALA A 35 4.88 -10.62 -9.99
C ALA A 35 3.64 -10.01 -10.66
N GLN A 36 2.44 -10.40 -10.23
CA GLN A 36 1.18 -9.82 -10.72
C GLN A 36 1.07 -8.34 -10.36
N PHE A 37 1.47 -7.96 -9.15
CA PHE A 37 1.51 -6.58 -8.75
C PHE A 37 2.49 -5.74 -9.57
N ALA A 38 3.68 -6.28 -9.87
CA ALA A 38 4.63 -5.62 -10.77
C ALA A 38 4.03 -5.39 -12.17
N GLN A 39 3.27 -6.36 -12.70
CA GLN A 39 2.56 -6.20 -13.98
C GLN A 39 1.52 -5.07 -13.93
N ILE A 40 0.76 -4.96 -12.84
CA ILE A 40 -0.22 -3.89 -12.64
C ILE A 40 0.48 -2.52 -12.65
N LEU A 41 1.55 -2.35 -11.87
CA LEU A 41 2.31 -1.10 -11.82
C LEU A 41 2.90 -0.73 -13.18
N ALA A 42 3.50 -1.68 -13.90
CA ALA A 42 4.05 -1.45 -15.23
C ALA A 42 2.98 -0.99 -16.24
N THR A 43 1.74 -1.41 -16.05
CA THR A 43 0.61 -1.07 -16.93
C THR A 43 -0.02 0.29 -16.60
N LEU A 44 0.24 0.83 -15.40
CA LEU A 44 -0.35 2.07 -14.90
C LEU A 44 0.71 3.16 -14.68
N PRO A 45 1.39 3.63 -15.74
CA PRO A 45 2.51 4.56 -15.59
C PRO A 45 2.10 5.89 -14.96
N ASN A 46 0.83 6.28 -15.04
CA ASN A 46 0.29 7.52 -14.49
C ASN A 46 -0.25 7.39 -13.05
N LEU A 47 -0.09 6.22 -12.42
CA LEU A 47 -0.60 5.98 -11.08
C LEU A 47 0.09 6.90 -10.07
N LYS A 48 -0.72 7.70 -9.35
CA LYS A 48 -0.30 8.66 -8.32
C LYS A 48 -0.67 8.18 -6.93
N VAL A 49 -1.90 7.71 -6.77
CA VAL A 49 -2.44 7.25 -5.49
C VAL A 49 -2.63 5.74 -5.54
N LEU A 50 -1.99 5.05 -4.61
CA LEU A 50 -2.18 3.63 -4.41
C LEU A 50 -2.59 3.33 -2.97
N GLU A 51 -3.73 2.68 -2.85
CA GLU A 51 -4.28 2.22 -1.59
C GLU A 51 -4.36 0.69 -1.59
N ILE A 52 -3.80 0.07 -0.56
CA ILE A 52 -3.72 -1.39 -0.46
C ILE A 52 -4.26 -1.80 0.91
N LYS A 53 -5.29 -2.64 0.89
CA LYS A 53 -5.74 -3.43 2.04
C LYS A 53 -5.41 -4.88 1.70
N PRO A 54 -4.27 -5.45 2.14
CA PRO A 54 -3.91 -6.83 1.83
C PRO A 54 -4.98 -7.84 2.29
N SER A 55 -5.00 -9.08 1.81
CA SER A 55 -5.80 -10.11 2.46
C SER A 55 -5.13 -10.51 3.78
N GLY A 56 -5.87 -10.44 4.90
CA GLY A 56 -5.31 -10.60 6.25
C GLY A 56 -4.81 -12.01 6.60
N ASN A 57 -4.89 -12.97 5.69
CA ASN A 57 -4.66 -14.38 5.98
C ASN A 57 -3.32 -14.93 5.45
N THR A 58 -2.55 -14.17 4.66
CA THR A 58 -1.32 -14.69 4.04
C THR A 58 -0.15 -13.69 4.08
N PRO A 59 0.42 -13.40 5.26
CA PRO A 59 1.71 -12.73 5.34
C PRO A 59 2.76 -13.49 4.50
N GLY A 60 3.33 -12.85 3.48
CA GLY A 60 4.50 -13.35 2.76
C GLY A 60 4.26 -14.21 1.50
N GLN A 61 3.01 -14.56 1.14
CA GLN A 61 2.78 -15.34 -0.09
C GLN A 61 2.40 -14.49 -1.32
N ASN A 62 1.71 -13.37 -1.13
CA ASN A 62 1.11 -12.60 -2.23
C ASN A 62 1.60 -11.14 -2.26
N TRP A 63 1.40 -10.40 -1.16
CA TRP A 63 1.95 -9.06 -0.93
C TRP A 63 2.74 -9.04 0.38
N SER A 64 3.93 -8.45 0.37
CA SER A 64 4.85 -8.45 1.51
C SER A 64 5.52 -7.06 1.68
N HIS A 65 6.23 -6.82 2.78
CA HIS A 65 7.03 -5.58 2.93
C HIS A 65 8.08 -5.43 1.83
N THR A 66 8.57 -6.54 1.27
CA THR A 66 9.51 -6.53 0.13
C THR A 66 8.90 -5.86 -1.09
N SER A 67 7.57 -5.90 -1.22
CA SER A 67 6.87 -5.34 -2.36
C SER A 67 6.86 -3.81 -2.35
N LEU A 68 7.25 -3.17 -1.23
CA LEU A 68 7.55 -1.73 -1.19
C LEU A 68 8.69 -1.34 -2.14
N LYS A 69 9.61 -2.26 -2.46
CA LYS A 69 10.65 -2.01 -3.47
C LYS A 69 10.06 -1.71 -4.86
N LEU A 70 8.91 -2.33 -5.19
CA LEU A 70 8.22 -2.10 -6.46
C LEU A 70 7.59 -0.70 -6.48
N ILE A 71 7.03 -0.27 -5.35
CA ILE A 71 6.50 1.09 -5.21
C ILE A 71 7.61 2.13 -5.36
N ALA A 72 8.76 1.88 -4.74
CA ALA A 72 9.90 2.79 -4.79
C ALA A 72 10.45 3.00 -6.22
N GLN A 73 10.24 2.03 -7.11
CA GLN A 73 10.62 2.10 -8.51
C GLN A 73 9.57 2.78 -9.39
N HIS A 74 8.34 2.98 -8.91
CA HIS A 74 7.28 3.57 -9.72
C HIS A 74 7.50 5.09 -9.91
N PRO A 75 7.44 5.61 -11.15
CA PRO A 75 7.85 6.97 -11.44
C PRO A 75 6.89 8.04 -10.90
N ASN A 76 5.63 7.72 -10.62
CA ASN A 76 4.61 8.73 -10.34
C ASN A 76 3.81 8.55 -9.04
N ILE A 77 4.04 7.48 -8.28
CA ILE A 77 3.29 7.28 -7.03
C ILE A 77 3.75 8.33 -6.01
N ASP A 78 2.80 9.17 -5.59
CA ASP A 78 3.01 10.21 -4.59
C ASP A 78 2.30 9.94 -3.26
N ILE A 79 1.27 9.08 -3.26
CA ILE A 79 0.54 8.66 -2.07
C ILE A 79 0.44 7.14 -2.02
N LEU A 80 0.97 6.54 -0.95
CA LEU A 80 0.80 5.13 -0.61
C LEU A 80 0.05 4.99 0.72
N ARG A 81 -1.04 4.22 0.73
CA ARG A 81 -1.84 3.95 1.93
C ARG A 81 -2.00 2.46 2.14
N LEU A 82 -1.66 1.99 3.33
CA LEU A 82 -1.89 0.62 3.77
C LEU A 82 -3.04 0.61 4.79
N ILE A 83 -4.05 -0.24 4.63
CA ILE A 83 -5.35 -0.09 5.35
C ILE A 83 -5.81 -1.32 6.15
N GLN A 84 -5.17 -2.49 6.02
CA GLN A 84 -5.49 -3.64 6.88
C GLN A 84 -4.90 -3.46 8.27
N LYS A 85 -5.67 -3.85 9.28
CA LYS A 85 -5.13 -4.33 10.55
C LYS A 85 -4.26 -5.58 10.31
N ASP A 86 -3.08 -5.64 10.92
CA ASP A 86 -2.28 -6.87 11.14
C ASP A 86 -1.64 -7.56 9.92
N ALA A 87 -1.83 -7.04 8.72
CA ALA A 87 -1.52 -7.80 7.51
C ALA A 87 -0.09 -7.67 6.98
N LEU A 88 0.74 -6.77 7.53
CA LEU A 88 2.11 -6.59 7.02
C LEU A 88 3.08 -6.20 8.13
N PRO A 89 4.03 -7.07 8.52
CA PRO A 89 5.18 -6.60 9.27
C PRO A 89 5.92 -5.58 8.42
N LEU A 90 6.20 -4.40 8.98
CA LEU A 90 6.94 -3.31 8.33
C LEU A 90 8.25 -3.04 9.07
N PRO A 91 9.16 -4.03 9.14
CA PRO A 91 10.47 -3.80 9.74
C PRO A 91 11.26 -2.80 8.89
N TRP A 92 12.32 -2.24 9.48
CA TRP A 92 13.28 -1.45 8.71
C TRP A 92 13.94 -2.26 7.59
N ALA A 93 14.67 -3.31 7.95
CA ALA A 93 15.44 -4.14 7.02
C ALA A 93 14.51 -4.93 6.08
N GLY A 94 14.73 -4.80 4.76
CA GLY A 94 13.90 -5.39 3.72
C GLY A 94 12.50 -4.77 3.56
N GLY A 95 12.13 -3.79 4.39
CA GLY A 95 10.81 -3.16 4.40
C GLY A 95 10.89 -1.66 4.19
N LEU A 96 10.81 -0.89 5.28
CA LEU A 96 10.71 0.57 5.22
C LEU A 96 11.91 1.24 4.55
N GLU A 97 13.10 0.63 4.59
CA GLU A 97 14.29 1.17 3.91
C GLU A 97 14.08 1.34 2.40
N HIS A 98 13.21 0.54 1.77
CA HIS A 98 12.88 0.70 0.35
C HIS A 98 12.20 2.03 0.04
N LEU A 99 11.48 2.62 1.00
CA LEU A 99 10.83 3.93 0.83
C LEU A 99 11.83 5.08 0.77
N VAL A 100 13.09 4.88 1.19
CA VAL A 100 14.15 5.87 1.02
C VAL A 100 14.42 6.13 -0.47
N ALA A 101 14.32 5.10 -1.31
CA ALA A 101 14.49 5.22 -2.75
C ALA A 101 13.26 5.79 -3.49
N ALA A 102 12.09 5.85 -2.84
CA ALA A 102 10.82 6.27 -3.43
C ALA A 102 10.71 7.81 -3.53
N LYS A 103 11.55 8.44 -4.37
CA LYS A 103 11.71 9.90 -4.43
C LYS A 103 10.43 10.69 -4.72
N ASN A 104 9.48 10.09 -5.43
CA ASN A 104 8.21 10.74 -5.77
C ASN A 104 7.14 10.58 -4.69
N LEU A 105 7.33 9.63 -3.77
CA LEU A 105 6.40 9.37 -2.68
C LEU A 105 6.43 10.52 -1.68
N LYS A 106 5.32 11.23 -1.53
CA LYS A 106 5.15 12.38 -0.64
C LYS A 106 4.38 12.05 0.62
N THR A 107 3.48 11.08 0.55
CA THR A 107 2.69 10.64 1.70
C THR A 107 2.71 9.13 1.83
N PHE A 108 3.04 8.65 3.03
CA PHE A 108 2.93 7.24 3.40
C PHE A 108 2.02 7.09 4.61
N SER A 109 1.00 6.23 4.51
CA SER A 109 0.11 5.91 5.63
C SER A 109 0.28 4.46 6.05
N PHE A 110 0.62 4.27 7.32
CA PHE A 110 0.74 2.96 7.93
C PHE A 110 -0.63 2.28 8.05
N PRO A 111 -0.67 0.93 8.06
CA PRO A 111 -1.87 0.19 8.46
C PRO A 111 -2.37 0.69 9.81
N ASN A 112 -3.70 0.76 9.96
CA ASN A 112 -4.32 1.11 11.22
C ASN A 112 -4.09 -0.04 12.22
N ALA A 113 -2.94 -0.04 12.88
CA ALA A 113 -2.65 -0.95 13.97
C ALA A 113 -3.40 -0.47 15.21
N GLY A 114 -4.35 -1.27 15.69
CA GLY A 114 -4.63 -1.26 17.12
C GLY A 114 -3.35 -1.76 17.79
N TYR A 115 -2.75 -0.95 18.66
CA TYR A 115 -1.38 -1.06 19.15
C TYR A 115 -0.95 -2.37 19.84
N GLU A 116 -1.80 -3.38 19.94
CA GLU A 116 -1.47 -4.62 20.65
C GLU A 116 -2.22 -5.80 20.02
N ILE A 117 -1.55 -6.55 19.14
CA ILE A 117 -1.83 -7.98 19.07
C ILE A 117 -0.75 -8.67 19.88
N LYS A 118 -1.17 -9.28 20.99
CA LYS A 118 -0.31 -10.16 21.79
C LYS A 118 0.30 -11.25 20.90
N GLY A 119 1.63 -11.37 20.90
CA GLY A 119 2.36 -12.44 20.20
C GLY A 119 2.82 -12.11 18.78
N ILE A 120 2.75 -10.85 18.34
CA ILE A 120 3.37 -10.38 17.08
C ILE A 120 4.24 -9.13 17.28
N GLU A 121 4.83 -8.98 18.45
CA GLU A 121 5.67 -7.85 18.84
C GLU A 121 6.81 -7.60 17.81
N ASP A 122 7.35 -8.67 17.23
CA ASP A 122 8.40 -8.63 16.19
C ASP A 122 7.91 -8.16 14.81
N ARG A 123 6.60 -7.91 14.66
CA ARG A 123 5.97 -7.50 13.39
C ARG A 123 5.55 -6.02 13.40
N MET A 124 5.73 -5.32 14.50
CA MET A 124 5.33 -3.92 14.60
C MET A 124 6.43 -2.98 14.11
N VAL A 125 6.04 -1.93 13.41
CA VAL A 125 6.95 -0.81 13.16
C VAL A 125 7.31 -0.18 14.50
N THR A 126 8.59 -0.11 14.82
CA THR A 126 9.05 0.50 16.07
C THR A 126 9.17 2.03 15.92
N PRO A 127 9.15 2.79 17.03
CA PRO A 127 9.50 4.21 16.98
C PRO A 127 10.90 4.48 16.39
N GLU A 128 11.84 3.54 16.56
CA GLU A 128 13.18 3.63 15.97
C GLU A 128 13.13 3.53 14.44
N ASP A 129 12.34 2.59 13.89
CA ASP A 129 12.18 2.45 12.44
C ASP A 129 11.53 3.70 11.82
N LEU A 130 10.55 4.28 12.51
CA LEU A 130 9.93 5.55 12.11
C LEU A 130 10.94 6.69 12.13
N ALA A 131 11.76 6.79 13.18
CA ALA A 131 12.81 7.80 13.28
C ALA A 131 13.85 7.65 12.15
N LYS A 132 14.28 6.43 11.83
CA LYS A 132 15.17 6.14 10.69
C LYS A 132 14.56 6.57 9.37
N LEU A 133 13.29 6.24 9.13
CA LEU A 133 12.60 6.62 7.90
C LEU A 133 12.47 8.15 7.79
N GLN A 134 12.06 8.81 8.88
CA GLN A 134 11.90 10.26 8.91
C GLN A 134 13.23 11.00 8.72
N ALA A 135 14.33 10.47 9.28
CA ALA A 135 15.66 11.04 9.09
C ALA A 135 16.17 10.87 7.65
N ALA A 136 15.89 9.72 7.02
CA ALA A 136 16.27 9.45 5.62
C ALA A 136 15.38 10.18 4.60
N ARG A 137 14.13 10.48 4.97
CA ARG A 137 13.12 11.15 4.13
C ARG A 137 12.42 12.28 4.92
N PRO A 138 13.11 13.40 5.22
CA PRO A 138 12.51 14.53 5.93
C PRO A 138 11.35 15.18 5.16
N ASP A 139 11.28 14.96 3.85
CA ASP A 139 10.23 15.42 2.95
C ASP A 139 8.97 14.54 2.97
N LEU A 140 9.08 13.27 3.42
CA LEU A 140 7.97 12.33 3.41
C LEU A 140 7.02 12.61 4.58
N LYS A 141 5.75 12.89 4.26
CA LYS A 141 4.68 12.97 5.26
C LYS A 141 4.27 11.56 5.69
N ILE A 142 4.63 11.21 6.92
CA ILE A 142 4.29 9.92 7.52
C ILE A 142 3.02 10.07 8.36
N ASN A 143 1.98 9.30 8.04
CA ASN A 143 0.82 9.14 8.91
C ASN A 143 1.03 7.87 9.76
N PRO A 144 1.38 8.02 11.06
CA PRO A 144 1.74 6.89 11.91
C PRO A 144 0.55 5.94 12.16
N PRO A 145 0.81 4.69 12.57
CA PRO A 145 -0.24 3.74 12.95
C PRO A 145 -1.13 4.30 14.07
N GLY A 146 -2.38 3.81 14.17
CA GLY A 146 -3.23 4.00 15.35
C GLY A 146 -4.07 5.28 15.42
N LYS A 147 -4.06 6.15 14.39
CA LYS A 147 -5.14 7.12 14.22
C LYS A 147 -6.29 6.45 13.46
N PRO A 148 -7.53 6.41 14.00
CA PRO A 148 -8.69 5.88 13.29
C PRO A 148 -8.78 6.47 11.89
N ALA A 149 -9.03 5.61 10.90
CA ALA A 149 -9.15 6.03 9.51
C ALA A 149 -10.28 7.06 9.28
N ASP A 150 -11.16 7.17 10.28
CA ASP A 150 -12.28 8.07 10.46
C ASP A 150 -11.86 9.56 10.40
N HIS A 151 -10.57 9.87 10.63
CA HIS A 151 -10.02 11.24 10.53
C HIS A 151 -9.30 11.56 9.21
N TYR A 152 -9.34 10.69 8.19
CA TYR A 152 -8.84 11.03 6.85
C TYR A 152 -9.77 11.97 6.05
N ALA A 153 -10.81 12.53 6.69
CA ALA A 153 -11.72 13.53 6.14
C ALA A 153 -11.01 14.82 5.63
N HIS A 154 -9.75 15.07 5.99
CA HIS A 154 -9.02 16.27 5.56
C HIS A 154 -8.20 16.11 4.28
N THR A 155 -8.16 14.92 3.70
CA THR A 155 -7.79 14.73 2.30
C THR A 155 -8.62 13.58 1.80
N ASN A 156 -9.93 13.79 1.61
CA ASN A 156 -10.66 12.91 0.70
C ASN A 156 -9.95 13.09 -0.64
N PRO A 157 -9.16 12.12 -1.14
CA PRO A 157 -8.76 12.21 -2.53
C PRO A 157 -10.06 12.39 -3.32
N ALA A 158 -10.04 13.21 -4.38
CA ALA A 158 -11.08 13.11 -5.41
C ALA A 158 -11.41 11.62 -5.63
N PRO A 159 -12.70 11.26 -5.83
CA PRO A 159 -13.16 9.87 -5.84
C PRO A 159 -12.20 8.98 -6.61
N TYR A 160 -11.84 7.81 -6.05
CA TYR A 160 -10.94 6.89 -6.72
C TYR A 160 -11.45 6.64 -8.13
N ASP A 161 -10.54 6.65 -9.10
CA ASP A 161 -10.87 6.27 -10.47
C ASP A 161 -11.40 4.82 -10.47
N TRP A 162 -10.90 3.98 -9.55
CA TRP A 162 -11.36 2.61 -9.36
C TRP A 162 -11.06 2.02 -7.97
N GLU A 163 -11.95 1.15 -7.50
CA GLU A 163 -11.82 0.35 -6.27
C GLU A 163 -12.18 -1.12 -6.55
N ILE A 164 -11.37 -2.06 -6.06
CA ILE A 164 -11.59 -3.51 -6.17
C ILE A 164 -11.37 -4.17 -4.82
N GLY A 165 -12.34 -4.95 -4.36
CA GLY A 165 -12.26 -5.79 -3.16
C GLY A 165 -13.63 -6.22 -2.65
N PRO A 166 -13.76 -7.35 -1.93
CA PRO A 166 -15.00 -7.69 -1.24
C PRO A 166 -15.27 -6.64 -0.17
N ARG A 167 -16.48 -6.05 -0.15
CA ARG A 167 -16.86 -5.03 0.85
C ARG A 167 -16.72 -5.55 2.28
#